data_AF-A0A4Q6BNA9-F1
#
_entry.id   AF-A0A4Q6BNA9-F1
#
_cell.length_a   1.000
_cell.length_b   1.000
_cell.length_c   1.000
_cell.angle_alpha   90.00
_cell.angle_beta   90.00
_cell.angle_gamma   90.00
#
_symmetry.space_group_name_H-M   'P 1'
#
loop_
_entity.id
_entity.type
_entity.pdbx_description
1 polymer ?
#
loop_
_entity_poly.entity_id
_entity_poly.type
_entity_poly.pdbx_seq_one_letter_code
_entity_poly.pdbx_strand_id
1 'polypeptide(L)'
;MVRAPASAPAPARATHTEWYGWQILLVDGASLASGIATGLLSEPGTGAAVGLTGYALGAPVVHWSHGQVGQGFGSLALRVGTPVSLAFWSLLAFGLSGSDTDTAALAAGASAVLGMGAAMIVDVAVLAHEKVPNEATQARAKPEPSLRWTPTAGYDGKRNALTVGLSGSF
;
A
#
# COMPACT_ATOMS: atom_id res chain seq x y z
N MET A 1 25.60 -49.97 10.16
CA MET A 1 25.47 -48.70 9.42
C MET A 1 25.35 -47.58 10.46
N VAL A 2 26.35 -46.70 10.57
CA VAL A 2 26.35 -45.59 11.53
C VAL A 2 25.59 -44.42 10.88
N ARG A 3 24.51 -43.96 11.53
CA ARG A 3 23.72 -42.81 11.07
C ARG A 3 24.56 -41.55 11.34
N ALA A 4 24.84 -40.75 10.32
CA ALA A 4 25.54 -39.48 10.51
C ALA A 4 24.76 -38.60 11.51
N PRO A 5 25.44 -37.86 12.40
CA PRO A 5 24.77 -36.97 13.34
C PRO A 5 23.95 -35.93 12.55
N ALA A 6 22.71 -35.70 12.99
CA ALA A 6 21.86 -34.69 12.40
C ALA A 6 22.53 -33.32 12.48
N SER A 7 22.69 -32.66 11.34
CA SER A 7 23.23 -31.30 11.27
C SER A 7 22.44 -30.38 12.20
N ALA A 8 23.13 -29.62 13.05
CA ALA A 8 22.47 -28.64 13.92
C ALA A 8 21.65 -27.64 13.08
N PRO A 9 20.46 -27.23 13.55
CA PRO A 9 19.66 -26.23 12.84
C PRO A 9 20.45 -24.93 12.71
N ALA A 10 20.44 -24.35 11.50
CA ALA A 10 21.11 -23.08 11.25
C ALA A 10 20.51 -21.98 12.15
N PRO A 11 21.33 -21.07 12.70
CA PRO A 11 20.82 -19.99 13.53
C PRO A 11 19.82 -19.14 12.74
N ALA A 12 18.69 -18.81 13.36
CA ALA A 12 17.69 -17.92 12.77
C ALA A 12 18.35 -16.59 12.39
N ARG A 13 18.13 -16.14 11.14
CA ARG A 13 18.68 -14.85 10.68
C ARG A 13 18.10 -13.73 11.55
N ALA A 14 18.96 -12.86 12.05
CA ALA A 14 18.51 -11.68 12.77
C ALA A 14 17.75 -10.75 11.81
N THR A 15 16.53 -10.35 12.18
CA THR A 15 15.70 -9.40 11.44
C THR A 15 15.41 -8.20 12.33
N HIS A 16 15.30 -7.01 11.73
CA HIS A 16 14.74 -5.83 12.36
C HIS A 16 13.44 -5.42 11.67
N THR A 17 12.69 -4.50 12.27
CA THR A 17 11.43 -4.00 11.72
C THR A 17 11.64 -2.62 11.13
N GLU A 18 11.23 -2.43 9.88
CA GLU A 18 11.20 -1.13 9.20
C GLU A 18 9.76 -0.64 9.03
N TRP A 19 9.56 0.66 9.17
CA TRP A 19 8.25 1.30 9.01
C TRP A 19 8.16 2.02 7.66
N TYR A 20 7.17 1.65 6.87
CA TYR A 20 6.93 2.22 5.53
C TYR A 20 5.62 3.02 5.44
N GLY A 21 5.01 3.35 6.58
CA GLY A 21 3.70 4.03 6.62
C GLY A 21 3.67 5.42 5.98
N TRP A 22 4.81 6.12 5.86
CA TRP A 22 4.86 7.38 5.13
C TRP A 22 4.53 7.22 3.63
N GLN A 23 4.83 6.06 3.03
CA GLN A 23 4.50 5.78 1.64
C GLN A 23 2.97 5.67 1.46
N ILE A 24 2.31 5.02 2.41
CA ILE A 24 0.84 4.94 2.47
C ILE A 24 0.23 6.34 2.61
N LEU A 25 0.76 7.17 3.51
CA LEU A 25 0.28 8.56 3.69
C LEU A 25 0.42 9.40 2.41
N LEU A 26 1.50 9.23 1.65
CA LEU A 26 1.65 9.92 0.36
C LEU A 26 0.63 9.44 -0.67
N VAL A 27 0.42 8.12 -0.77
CA VAL A 27 -0.57 7.55 -1.70
C VAL A 27 -1.99 7.98 -1.34
N ASP A 28 -2.32 8.03 -0.06
CA ASP A 28 -3.61 8.51 0.42
C ASP A 28 -3.78 10.01 0.16
N GLY A 29 -2.75 10.80 0.45
CA GLY A 29 -2.74 12.23 0.15
C GLY A 29 -2.93 12.52 -1.33
N ALA A 30 -2.23 11.77 -2.20
CA ALA A 30 -2.37 11.88 -3.65
C ALA A 30 -3.77 11.46 -4.12
N SER A 31 -4.35 10.42 -3.53
CA SER A 31 -5.71 9.95 -3.85
C SER A 31 -6.76 11.00 -3.50
N LEU A 32 -6.68 11.58 -2.30
CA LEU A 32 -7.58 12.64 -1.85
C LEU A 32 -7.42 13.89 -2.71
N ALA A 33 -6.18 14.34 -2.95
CA ALA A 33 -5.90 15.50 -3.79
C ALA A 33 -6.44 15.29 -5.22
N SER A 34 -6.25 14.10 -5.79
CA SER A 34 -6.77 13.75 -7.12
C SER A 34 -8.29 13.75 -7.14
N GLY A 35 -8.93 13.15 -6.13
CA GLY A 35 -10.38 13.14 -6.03
C GLY A 35 -10.98 14.55 -5.93
N ILE A 36 -10.37 15.43 -5.13
CA ILE A 36 -10.76 16.84 -5.02
C ILE A 36 -10.55 17.56 -6.36
N ALA A 37 -9.37 17.45 -6.95
CA ALA A 37 -9.04 18.11 -8.22
C ALA A 37 -9.98 17.67 -9.34
N THR A 38 -10.21 16.35 -9.50
CA THR A 38 -11.15 15.82 -10.48
C THR A 38 -12.59 16.27 -10.19
N GLY A 39 -13.00 16.32 -8.92
CA GLY A 39 -14.34 16.79 -8.54
C GLY A 39 -14.60 18.26 -8.89
N LEU A 40 -13.57 19.10 -8.87
CA LEU A 40 -13.67 20.51 -9.28
C LEU A 40 -13.69 20.71 -10.80
N LEU A 41 -13.26 19.71 -11.58
CA LEU A 41 -13.01 19.83 -13.03
C LEU A 41 -13.93 18.94 -13.89
N SER A 42 -14.72 18.07 -13.28
CA SER A 42 -15.48 17.01 -13.97
C SER A 42 -16.93 16.93 -13.48
N GLU A 43 -17.73 16.07 -14.13
CA GLU A 43 -19.13 15.82 -13.76
C GLU A 43 -19.28 15.35 -12.30
N PRO A 44 -20.42 15.65 -11.65
CA PRO A 44 -20.70 15.25 -10.27
C PRO A 44 -20.44 13.76 -10.03
N GLY A 45 -19.72 13.46 -8.94
CA GLY A 45 -19.39 12.09 -8.53
C GLY A 45 -18.08 11.54 -9.12
N THR A 46 -17.57 12.09 -10.23
CA THR A 46 -16.30 11.62 -10.84
C THR A 46 -15.12 11.75 -9.87
N GLY A 47 -15.03 12.91 -9.20
CA GLY A 47 -13.99 13.14 -8.18
C GLY A 47 -14.08 12.19 -6.99
N ALA A 48 -15.29 11.91 -6.52
CA ALA A 48 -15.50 10.94 -5.45
C ALA A 48 -15.07 9.53 -5.89
N ALA A 49 -15.41 9.10 -7.10
CA ALA A 49 -15.00 7.81 -7.64
C ALA A 49 -13.47 7.68 -7.73
N VAL A 50 -12.78 8.70 -8.23
CA VAL A 50 -11.30 8.72 -8.31
C VAL A 50 -10.69 8.67 -6.92
N GLY A 51 -11.12 9.57 -6.01
CA GLY A 51 -10.56 9.67 -4.67
C GLY A 51 -10.80 8.41 -3.83
N LEU A 52 -12.01 7.86 -3.86
CA LEU A 52 -12.38 6.64 -3.13
C LEU A 52 -11.67 5.40 -3.68
N THR A 53 -11.50 5.31 -4.99
CA THR A 53 -10.75 4.19 -5.60
C THR A 53 -9.29 4.23 -5.18
N GLY A 54 -8.66 5.42 -5.26
CA GLY A 54 -7.28 5.61 -4.80
C GLY A 54 -7.13 5.32 -3.31
N TYR A 55 -8.04 5.83 -2.48
CA TYR A 55 -8.08 5.56 -1.04
C TYR A 55 -8.23 4.06 -0.71
N ALA A 56 -9.14 3.36 -1.39
CA ALA A 56 -9.43 1.96 -1.10
C ALA A 56 -8.29 1.03 -1.53
N LEU A 57 -7.66 1.30 -2.68
CA LEU A 57 -6.67 0.40 -3.28
C LEU A 57 -5.21 0.82 -3.03
N GLY A 58 -4.98 2.10 -2.77
CA GLY A 58 -3.65 2.68 -2.66
C GLY A 58 -2.77 1.97 -1.62
N ALA A 59 -3.21 1.93 -0.37
CA ALA A 59 -2.44 1.27 0.68
C ALA A 59 -2.35 -0.26 0.53
N PRO A 60 -3.42 -0.99 0.15
CA PRO A 60 -3.30 -2.42 -0.16
C PRO A 60 -2.21 -2.73 -1.19
N VAL A 61 -2.11 -1.92 -2.25
CA VAL A 61 -1.06 -2.05 -3.27
C VAL A 61 0.33 -1.83 -2.66
N VAL A 62 0.48 -0.84 -1.78
CA VAL A 62 1.75 -0.61 -1.05
C VAL A 62 2.09 -1.80 -0.14
N HIS A 63 1.13 -2.36 0.62
CA HIS A 63 1.41 -3.56 1.41
C HIS A 63 1.84 -4.74 0.53
N TRP A 64 1.17 -4.94 -0.61
CA TRP A 64 1.51 -5.99 -1.55
C TRP A 64 2.88 -5.81 -2.19
N SER A 65 3.31 -4.56 -2.46
CA SER A 65 4.66 -4.30 -2.98
C SER A 65 5.77 -4.62 -1.98
N HIS A 66 5.49 -4.59 -0.68
CA HIS A 66 6.40 -5.04 0.39
C HIS A 66 6.26 -6.56 0.70
N GLY A 67 5.55 -7.31 -0.14
CA GLY A 67 5.33 -8.75 0.06
C GLY A 67 4.36 -9.10 1.19
N GLN A 68 3.65 -8.11 1.74
CA GLN A 68 2.74 -8.28 2.89
C GLN A 68 1.30 -8.54 2.43
N VAL A 69 1.07 -9.68 1.75
CA VAL A 69 -0.23 -10.02 1.14
C VAL A 69 -1.38 -9.97 2.14
N GLY A 70 -1.20 -10.59 3.31
CA GLY A 70 -2.21 -10.62 4.37
C GLY A 70 -2.52 -9.23 4.93
N GLN A 71 -1.50 -8.39 5.12
CA GLN A 71 -1.70 -7.01 5.56
C GLN A 71 -2.43 -6.17 4.52
N GLY A 72 -2.17 -6.38 3.22
CA GLY A 72 -2.88 -5.65 2.17
C GLY A 72 -4.37 -5.98 2.08
N PHE A 73 -4.77 -7.25 2.25
CA PHE A 73 -6.20 -7.58 2.38
C PHE A 73 -6.82 -7.06 3.68
N GLY A 74 -6.07 -7.08 4.80
CA GLY A 74 -6.50 -6.48 6.06
C GLY A 74 -6.74 -4.97 5.94
N SER A 75 -5.81 -4.27 5.28
CA SER A 75 -5.90 -2.85 4.96
C SER A 75 -7.13 -2.54 4.10
N LEU A 76 -7.37 -3.33 3.04
CA LEU A 76 -8.54 -3.16 2.17
C LEU A 76 -9.85 -3.35 2.95
N ALA A 77 -9.94 -4.42 3.74
CA ALA A 77 -11.12 -4.72 4.55
C ALA A 77 -11.39 -3.61 5.58
N LEU A 78 -10.34 -3.06 6.19
CA LEU A 78 -10.44 -1.97 7.16
C LEU A 78 -10.83 -0.65 6.49
N ARG A 79 -10.27 -0.33 5.33
CA ARG A 79 -10.55 0.89 4.55
C ARG A 79 -11.95 0.91 3.95
N VAL A 80 -12.49 -0.22 3.54
CA VAL A 80 -13.87 -0.30 3.05
C VAL A 80 -14.85 -0.50 4.21
N GLY A 81 -14.53 -1.41 5.13
CA GLY A 81 -15.41 -1.83 6.22
C GLY A 81 -15.67 -0.73 7.24
N THR A 82 -14.64 0.03 7.66
CA THR A 82 -14.81 1.06 8.70
C THR A 82 -15.71 2.22 8.25
N PRO A 83 -15.47 2.88 7.09
CA PRO A 83 -16.37 3.93 6.59
C PRO A 83 -17.79 3.45 6.36
N VAL A 84 -17.97 2.27 5.74
CA VAL A 84 -19.29 1.70 5.46
C VAL A 84 -20.04 1.42 6.76
N SER A 85 -19.37 0.82 7.74
CA SER A 85 -19.98 0.51 9.04
C SER A 85 -20.41 1.78 9.77
N LEU A 86 -19.56 2.80 9.82
CA LEU A 86 -19.90 4.06 10.49
C LEU A 86 -21.00 4.83 9.77
N ALA A 87 -20.99 4.87 8.43
CA ALA A 87 -22.07 5.45 7.65
C ALA A 87 -23.39 4.72 7.91
N PHE A 88 -23.38 3.39 7.92
CA PHE A 88 -24.56 2.56 8.19
C PHE A 88 -25.14 2.82 9.58
N TRP A 89 -24.29 2.80 10.61
CA TRP A 89 -24.74 3.06 11.99
C TRP A 89 -25.26 4.49 12.17
N SER A 90 -24.67 5.46 11.46
CA SER A 90 -25.16 6.84 11.44
C SER A 90 -26.54 6.96 10.78
N LEU A 91 -26.74 6.34 9.62
CA LEU A 91 -28.06 6.28 8.96
C LEU A 91 -29.11 5.65 9.87
N LEU A 92 -28.78 4.55 10.53
CA LEU A 92 -29.69 3.88 11.44
C LEU A 92 -30.04 4.77 12.64
N ALA A 93 -29.05 5.41 13.26
CA ALA A 93 -29.26 6.28 14.41
C ALA A 93 -30.16 7.47 14.08
N PHE A 94 -29.87 8.18 12.99
CA PHE A 94 -30.64 9.36 12.56
C PHE A 94 -32.01 8.99 11.98
N GLY A 95 -32.13 7.83 11.32
CA GLY A 95 -33.42 7.32 10.87
C GLY A 95 -34.36 6.98 12.03
N LEU A 96 -33.83 6.40 13.10
CA LEU A 96 -34.61 6.09 14.30
C LEU A 96 -34.96 7.33 15.14
N SER A 97 -34.22 8.45 15.00
CA SER A 97 -34.55 9.71 15.68
C SER A 97 -35.61 10.55 14.96
N GLY A 98 -36.11 10.11 13.80
CA GLY A 98 -37.10 10.84 13.01
C GLY A 98 -36.53 12.08 12.29
N SER A 99 -35.22 12.12 12.08
CA SER A 99 -34.58 13.18 11.28
C SER A 99 -35.00 13.09 9.81
N ASP A 100 -34.97 14.22 9.10
CA ASP A 100 -35.20 14.22 7.65
C ASP A 100 -34.08 13.49 6.89
N THR A 101 -34.38 13.12 5.64
CA THR A 101 -33.49 12.33 4.80
C THR A 101 -32.16 13.06 4.51
N ASP A 102 -32.19 14.38 4.36
CA ASP A 102 -31.00 15.17 4.05
C ASP A 102 -30.04 15.21 5.24
N THR A 103 -30.56 15.40 6.45
CA THR A 103 -29.80 15.36 7.71
C THR A 103 -29.18 13.99 7.93
N ALA A 104 -29.96 12.92 7.72
CA ALA A 104 -29.45 11.55 7.87
C ALA A 104 -28.35 11.24 6.85
N ALA A 105 -28.51 11.66 5.58
CA ALA A 105 -27.52 11.47 4.53
C ALA A 105 -26.23 12.26 4.82
N LEU A 106 -26.35 13.50 5.29
CA LEU A 106 -25.19 14.31 5.68
C LEU A 106 -24.43 13.69 6.85
N ALA A 107 -25.15 13.23 7.88
CA ALA A 107 -24.55 12.55 9.03
C ALA A 107 -23.82 11.27 8.61
N ALA A 108 -24.41 10.48 7.70
CA ALA A 108 -23.78 9.29 7.16
C ALA A 108 -22.50 9.60 6.38
N GLY A 109 -22.52 10.63 5.52
CA GLY A 109 -21.35 11.09 4.78
C GLY A 109 -20.23 11.56 5.72
N ALA A 110 -20.56 12.35 6.74
CA ALA A 110 -19.59 12.79 7.75
C ALA A 110 -18.99 11.61 8.53
N SER A 111 -19.83 10.65 8.96
CA SER A 111 -19.37 9.43 9.63
C SER A 111 -18.49 8.56 8.73
N ALA A 112 -18.78 8.49 7.42
CA ALA A 112 -17.93 7.79 6.46
C ALA A 112 -16.53 8.44 6.38
N VAL A 113 -16.45 9.76 6.24
CA VAL A 113 -15.18 10.50 6.19
C VAL A 113 -14.37 10.33 7.48
N LEU A 114 -15.03 10.40 8.64
CA LEU A 114 -14.39 10.10 9.92
C LEU A 114 -13.85 8.66 9.96
N GLY A 115 -14.64 7.70 9.47
CA GLY A 115 -14.21 6.32 9.32
C GLY A 115 -13.01 6.15 8.41
N MET A 116 -12.93 6.93 7.34
CA MET A 116 -11.80 6.88 6.41
C MET A 116 -10.50 7.31 7.11
N GLY A 117 -10.55 8.42 7.85
CA GLY A 117 -9.40 8.90 8.62
C GLY A 117 -8.97 7.92 9.72
N ALA A 118 -9.94 7.38 10.47
CA ALA A 118 -9.65 6.36 11.49
C ALA A 118 -9.00 5.11 10.88
N ALA A 119 -9.50 4.66 9.73
CA ALA A 119 -8.93 3.54 9.00
C ALA A 119 -7.47 3.82 8.58
N MET A 120 -7.18 5.00 8.00
CA MET A 120 -5.81 5.36 7.62
C MET A 120 -4.84 5.32 8.81
N ILE A 121 -5.26 5.87 9.96
CA ILE A 121 -4.43 5.90 11.17
C ILE A 121 -4.11 4.49 11.63
N VAL A 122 -5.10 3.61 11.71
CA VAL A 122 -4.89 2.21 12.16
C VAL A 122 -4.01 1.46 11.18
N ASP A 123 -4.25 1.60 9.88
CA ASP A 123 -3.47 0.97 8.82
C ASP A 123 -1.98 1.36 8.88
N VAL A 124 -1.71 2.66 8.92
CA VAL A 124 -0.35 3.23 8.98
C VAL A 124 0.37 2.89 10.29
N ALA A 125 -0.34 2.88 11.42
CA ALA A 125 0.26 2.64 12.72
C ALA A 125 0.46 1.16 13.03
N VAL A 126 -0.42 0.28 12.54
CA VAL A 126 -0.44 -1.13 12.93
C VAL A 126 0.10 -2.03 11.81
N LEU A 127 -0.30 -1.79 10.55
CA LEU A 127 -0.01 -2.70 9.45
C LEU A 127 1.26 -2.32 8.67
N ALA A 128 1.70 -1.06 8.69
CA ALA A 128 2.79 -0.59 7.83
C ALA A 128 4.21 -0.90 8.35
N HIS A 129 4.45 -2.15 8.74
CA HIS A 129 5.72 -2.63 9.27
C HIS A 129 6.17 -3.89 8.52
N GLU A 130 7.42 -3.92 8.08
CA GLU A 130 8.04 -5.08 7.46
C GLU A 130 9.25 -5.57 8.24
N LYS A 131 9.57 -6.87 8.09
CA LYS A 131 10.73 -7.49 8.72
C LYS A 131 11.86 -7.58 7.70
N VAL A 132 12.93 -6.84 7.93
CA VAL A 132 14.10 -6.78 7.04
C VAL A 132 15.26 -7.56 7.65
N PRO A 133 15.95 -8.45 6.89
CA PRO A 133 17.13 -9.14 7.38
C PRO A 133 18.28 -8.17 7.67
N ASN A 134 18.93 -8.31 8.82
CA ASN A 134 20.06 -7.46 9.18
C ASN A 134 21.20 -7.57 8.17
N GLU A 135 21.77 -6.43 7.75
CA GLU A 135 22.87 -6.35 6.80
C GLU A 135 24.08 -7.19 7.20
N ALA A 136 24.40 -7.25 8.50
CA ALA A 136 25.47 -8.11 9.04
C ALA A 136 25.24 -9.61 8.77
N THR A 137 23.97 -10.01 8.65
CA THR A 137 23.58 -11.38 8.28
C THR A 137 23.63 -11.57 6.76
N GLN A 138 23.30 -10.54 5.97
CA GLN A 138 23.38 -10.58 4.51
C GLN A 138 24.83 -10.58 4.01
N ALA A 139 25.72 -9.76 4.59
CA ALA A 139 27.14 -9.70 4.25
C ALA A 139 27.91 -11.01 4.56
N ARG A 140 27.36 -11.84 5.45
CA ARG A 140 27.87 -13.19 5.74
C ARG A 140 27.32 -14.26 4.84
N ALA A 141 26.22 -14.01 4.12
CA ALA A 141 25.79 -14.91 3.06
C ALA A 141 26.81 -14.79 1.93
N LYS A 142 27.36 -15.92 1.47
CA LYS A 142 28.22 -15.91 0.28
C LYS A 142 27.44 -15.24 -0.86
N PRO A 143 28.05 -14.32 -1.64
CA PRO A 143 27.38 -13.77 -2.80
C PRO A 143 26.98 -14.93 -3.70
N GLU A 144 25.67 -15.17 -3.82
CA GLU A 144 25.20 -16.09 -4.83
C GLU A 144 25.53 -15.49 -6.20
N PRO A 145 25.93 -16.32 -7.18
CA PRO A 145 26.15 -15.84 -8.54
C PRO A 145 24.85 -15.19 -9.02
N SER A 146 24.86 -13.85 -9.06
CA SER A 146 23.68 -13.07 -9.43
C SER A 146 23.81 -12.66 -10.89
N LEU A 147 22.92 -13.20 -11.71
CA LEU A 147 22.80 -12.85 -13.10
C LEU A 147 22.11 -11.48 -13.18
N ARG A 148 22.88 -10.40 -13.38
CA ARG A 148 22.36 -9.04 -13.55
C ARG A 148 22.37 -8.64 -15.01
N TRP A 149 21.20 -8.30 -15.54
CA TRP A 149 21.04 -7.81 -16.92
C TRP A 149 20.49 -6.39 -16.84
N THR A 150 21.15 -5.47 -17.55
CA THR A 150 20.77 -4.06 -17.60
C THR A 150 20.52 -3.69 -19.06
N PRO A 151 19.29 -3.31 -19.43
CA PRO A 151 19.03 -2.77 -20.75
C PRO A 151 19.73 -1.43 -20.88
N THR A 152 20.41 -1.21 -22.00
CA THR A 152 21.06 0.05 -22.33
C THR A 152 20.48 0.60 -23.61
N ALA A 153 20.28 1.91 -23.65
CA ALA A 153 19.92 2.63 -24.85
C ALA A 153 20.83 3.85 -24.99
N GLY A 154 21.31 4.11 -26.21
CA GLY A 154 22.22 5.20 -26.52
C GLY A 154 21.88 5.85 -27.84
N TYR A 155 22.29 7.10 -27.99
CA TYR A 155 22.17 7.85 -29.24
C TYR A 155 23.53 8.44 -29.59
N ASP A 156 24.06 8.06 -30.76
CA ASP A 156 25.29 8.61 -31.31
C ASP A 156 24.94 9.70 -32.34
N GLY A 157 25.05 10.95 -31.92
CA GLY A 157 24.76 12.12 -32.75
C GLY A 157 25.73 12.33 -33.93
N LYS A 158 26.95 11.75 -33.90
CA LYS A 158 27.89 11.84 -35.03
C LYS A 158 27.53 10.88 -36.16
N ARG A 159 26.91 9.75 -35.81
CA ARG A 159 26.48 8.71 -36.76
C ARG A 159 24.98 8.73 -37.02
N ASN A 160 24.24 9.61 -36.35
CA ASN A 160 22.78 9.68 -36.39
C ASN A 160 22.13 8.31 -36.13
N ALA A 161 22.66 7.57 -35.15
CA ALA A 161 22.31 6.18 -34.90
C ALA A 161 21.80 5.98 -33.47
N LEU A 162 20.74 5.17 -33.33
CA LEU A 162 20.21 4.73 -32.06
C LEU A 162 20.73 3.32 -31.76
N THR A 163 21.26 3.10 -30.57
CA THR A 163 21.72 1.79 -30.11
C THR A 163 20.86 1.33 -28.95
N VAL A 164 20.49 0.05 -28.97
CA VAL A 164 19.86 -0.65 -27.86
C VAL A 164 20.66 -1.91 -27.59
N GLY A 165 20.87 -2.24 -26.32
CA GLY A 165 21.72 -3.35 -25.93
C GLY A 165 21.37 -3.90 -24.55
N LEU A 166 22.06 -4.96 -24.18
CA LEU A 166 22.01 -5.58 -22.86
C LEU A 166 23.45 -5.67 -22.35
N SER A 167 23.71 -5.18 -21.14
CA SER A 167 24.96 -5.42 -20.41
C SER A 167 24.70 -6.23 -19.16
N GLY A 168 25.69 -6.96 -18.67
CA GLY A 168 25.51 -7.78 -17.47
C GLY A 168 26.79 -8.45 -16.98
N SER A 169 26.70 -9.00 -15.78
CA SER A 169 27.71 -9.88 -15.17
C SER A 169 27.12 -11.28 -15.00
N PHE A 170 27.90 -12.30 -15.38
CA PHE A 170 27.55 -13.72 -15.32
C PHE A 170 28.65 -14.52 -14.63
#